data_AF-A0A7G8J7I6-F1
#
_entry.id   AF-A0A7G8J7I6-F1
#
_cell.length_a   1.000
_cell.length_b   1.000
_cell.length_c   1.000
_cell.angle_alpha   90.00
_cell.angle_beta   90.00
_cell.angle_gamma   90.00
#
_symmetry.space_group_name_H-M   'P 1'
#
loop_
_entity.id
_entity.type
_entity.pdbx_description
1 polymer ?
#
loop_
_entity_poly.entity_id
_entity_poly.type
_entity_poly.pdbx_seq_one_letter_code
_entity_poly.pdbx_strand_id
1 'polypeptide(L)' 'MQATLAQQFETESIKRQIDATTDVVALQELARHLADLYLKQRVATAWVIANK' A
#
# COMPACT_ATOMS: atom_id res chain seq x y z
N MET A 1 13.18 1.66 10.70
CA MET A 1 13.68 2.04 9.37
C MET A 1 13.04 3.35 8.98
N GLN A 2 13.83 4.34 8.56
CA GLN A 2 13.31 5.61 8.08
C GLN A 2 13.15 5.53 6.56
N ALA A 3 12.01 5.97 6.03
CA ALA A 3 11.77 5.97 4.59
C ALA A 3 12.75 6.93 3.90
N THR A 4 13.31 6.54 2.76
CA THR A 4 14.17 7.40 1.94
C THR A 4 13.36 8.57 1.37
N LEU A 5 14.04 9.64 0.97
CA LEU A 5 13.38 10.81 0.36
C LEU A 5 12.54 10.43 -0.87
N ALA A 6 13.03 9.50 -1.70
CA ALA A 6 12.29 8.98 -2.85
C ALA A 6 10.98 8.28 -2.43
N GLN A 7 11.04 7.44 -1.42
CA GLN A 7 9.86 6.74 -0.88
C GLN A 7 8.84 7.71 -0.27
N GLN A 8 9.32 8.81 0.32
CA GLN A 8 8.45 9.88 0.83
C GLN A 8 7.72 10.59 -0.32
N PHE A 9 8.41 10.93 -1.42
CA PHE A 9 7.77 11.52 -2.60
C PHE A 9 6.75 10.59 -3.26
N GLU A 10 7.07 9.30 -3.40
CA GLU A 10 6.13 8.30 -3.90
C GLU A 10 4.87 8.23 -3.03
N THR A 11 5.03 8.25 -1.71
CA THR A 11 3.91 8.25 -0.76
C THR A 11 3.02 9.48 -0.94
N GLU A 12 3.61 10.68 -1.06
CA GLU A 12 2.86 11.92 -1.27
C GLU A 12 2.22 12.02 -2.66
N SER A 13 2.78 11.33 -3.67
CA SER A 13 2.16 11.22 -4.99
C SER A 13 0.90 10.36 -4.95
N ILE A 14 0.97 9.20 -4.29
CA ILE A 14 -0.16 8.28 -4.12
C ILE A 14 -1.29 8.96 -3.34
N LYS A 15 -0.97 9.64 -2.22
CA LYS A 15 -1.96 10.40 -1.44
C LYS A 15 -2.70 11.42 -2.30
N ARG A 16 -1.97 12.21 -3.08
CA ARG A 16 -2.57 13.21 -3.98
C ARG A 16 -3.48 12.59 -5.04
N GLN A 17 -3.15 11.42 -5.57
CA GLN A 17 -4.01 10.72 -6.52
C GLN A 17 -5.31 10.23 -5.86
N ILE A 18 -5.23 9.77 -4.61
CA ILE A 18 -6.41 9.37 -3.81
C ILE A 18 -7.28 10.60 -3.51
N ASP A 19 -6.68 11.71 -3.09
CA ASP A 19 -7.43 12.93 -2.73
C ASP A 19 -8.06 13.61 -3.96
N ALA A 20 -7.45 13.48 -5.13
CA ALA A 20 -7.95 14.07 -6.37
C ALA A 20 -9.05 13.24 -7.05
N THR A 21 -9.21 11.96 -6.70
CA THR A 21 -10.26 11.13 -7.32
C THR A 21 -11.61 11.36 -6.64
N THR A 22 -12.61 11.69 -7.45
CA THR A 22 -14.02 11.79 -7.04
C THR A 22 -14.82 10.55 -7.43
N ASP A 23 -14.17 9.60 -8.10
CA ASP A 23 -14.77 8.33 -8.50
C ASP A 23 -14.71 7.33 -7.34
N VAL A 24 -15.88 7.11 -6.74
CA VAL A 24 -16.07 6.17 -5.63
C VAL A 24 -15.76 4.73 -6.04
N VAL A 25 -16.03 4.35 -7.28
CA VAL A 25 -15.75 2.97 -7.76
C VAL A 25 -14.25 2.75 -7.83
N ALA A 26 -13.52 3.69 -8.43
CA ALA A 26 -12.06 3.64 -8.50
C ALA A 26 -11.42 3.62 -7.10
N LEU A 27 -11.95 4.40 -6.16
CA LEU A 27 -11.50 4.39 -4.76
C LEU A 27 -11.73 3.03 -4.08
N GLN A 28 -12.90 2.42 -4.29
CA GLN A 28 -13.19 1.09 -3.74
C GLN A 28 -12.28 0.01 -4.33
N GLU A 29 -11.94 0.10 -5.62
CA GLU A 29 -10.99 -0.81 -6.27
C GLU A 29 -9.57 -0.67 -5.71
N LEU A 30 -9.08 0.56 -5.56
CA LEU A 30 -7.78 0.83 -4.95
C LEU A 30 -7.73 0.31 -3.50
N ALA A 31 -8.80 0.52 -2.72
CA ALA A 31 -8.89 0.02 -1.35
C ALA A 31 -8.84 -1.52 -1.30
N ARG A 32 -9.54 -2.21 -2.21
CA ARG A 32 -9.49 -3.68 -2.33
C ARG A 32 -8.09 -4.16 -2.64
N HIS A 33 -7.43 -3.57 -3.63
CA HIS A 33 -6.04 -3.91 -3.97
C HIS A 33 -5.07 -3.70 -2.80
N LEU A 34 -5.23 -2.61 -2.05
CA LEU A 34 -4.40 -2.34 -0.87
C LEU A 34 -4.58 -3.41 0.20
N ALA A 35 -5.82 -3.84 0.46
CA ALA A 35 -6.11 -4.89 1.43
C ALA A 35 -5.47 -6.23 1.04
N ASP A 36 -5.52 -6.60 -0.24
CA ASP A 36 -4.89 -7.81 -0.76
C ASP A 36 -3.37 -7.78 -0.61
N LEU A 37 -2.74 -6.64 -0.94
CA LEU A 37 -1.30 -6.45 -0.80
C LEU A 37 -0.86 -6.54 0.66
N TYR A 38 -1.60 -5.91 1.57
CA TYR A 38 -1.34 -5.98 3.01
C TYR A 38 -1.39 -7.43 3.52
N LEU A 39 -2.42 -8.19 3.12
CA LEU A 39 -2.54 -9.59 3.52
C LEU A 39 -1.37 -10.43 2.99
N LYS A 40 -1.01 -10.26 1.70
CA LYS A 40 0.14 -10.95 1.10
C LYS A 40 1.43 -10.64 1.84
N GLN A 41 1.69 -9.37 2.16
CA GLN A 41 2.87 -8.98 2.93
C GLN A 41 2.89 -9.64 4.32
N ARG A 42 1.75 -9.63 5.02
CA ARG A 42 1.61 -10.25 6.34
C ARG A 42 1.88 -11.75 6.30
N VAL A 43 1.33 -12.46 5.32
CA VAL A 43 1.56 -13.91 5.14
C VAL A 43 3.03 -14.19 4.81
N ALA A 44 3.61 -13.45 3.86
CA ALA A 44 5.02 -13.60 3.51
C ALA A 44 5.95 -13.35 4.71
N THR A 45 5.66 -12.33 5.51
CA THR A 45 6.42 -12.00 6.72
C THR A 45 6.31 -13.12 7.75
N ALA A 46 5.10 -13.62 8.00
CA ALA A 46 4.88 -14.75 8.91
C ALA A 46 5.62 -16.01 8.46
N TRP A 47 5.62 -16.29 7.15
CA TRP A 47 6.36 -17.41 6.57
C TRP A 47 7.87 -17.27 6.78
N VAL A 48 8.44 -16.08 6.54
CA VAL A 48 9.89 -15.82 6.76
C VAL A 48 10.25 -15.99 8.24
N ILE A 49 9.40 -15.58 9.17
CA ILE A 49 9.63 -15.78 10.61
C ILE A 49 9.57 -17.26 10.99
N ALA A 50 8.62 -18.01 10.44
CA ALA A 50 8.43 -19.43 10.76
C ALA A 50 9.49 -20.36 10.13
N ASN A 51 10.16 -19.93 9.07
CA ASN A 51 11.15 -20.72 8.32
C ASN A 51 12.58 -20.14 8.44
N LYS A 52 12.84 -19.37 9.50
CA LYS A 52 14.18 -18.94 9.92
C LYS A 52 14.66 -19.80 11.09
#